data_AF-A0A2I0R552-F1
#
_entry.id   AF-A0A2I0R552-F1
#
_cell.length_a   1.000
_cell.length_b   1.000
_cell.length_c   1.000
_cell.angle_alpha   90.00
_cell.angle_beta   90.00
_cell.angle_gamma   90.00
#
_symmetry.space_group_name_H-M   'P 1'
#
loop_
_entity.id
_entity.type
_entity.pdbx_description
1 polymer ?
#
loop_
_entity_poly.entity_id
_entity_poly.type
_entity_poly.pdbx_seq_one_letter_code
_entity_poly.pdbx_strand_id
1 'polypeptide(L)'
;MLKIKVVFLIYIAIQVVKMLNEILRNITEYFYKSSLDYFNFGNYTIENKKTKMKFTYYIILGLIFFSACINKESEVKTKQDETKEKISEQDNTITTTSNPKITHQWILISRTNTEKDKTVMFNTTAPSIITQFEENGFFSTFDYIEIENDDNTSQKLEPRSSGQWEIHNDNELVMRHNLSDSAINNSYIILELNDENLIIKNSEKDMIDTYKKRN
;
A
#
# COMPACT_ATOMS: atom_id res chain seq x y z
N MET A 1 -54.05 -17.47 -0.06
CA MET A 1 -52.69 -17.90 0.35
C MET A 1 -51.55 -17.22 -0.43
N LEU A 2 -51.74 -16.86 -1.71
CA LEU A 2 -50.69 -16.26 -2.56
C LEU A 2 -50.24 -14.85 -2.13
N LYS A 3 -51.16 -14.00 -1.67
CA LYS A 3 -50.86 -12.60 -1.26
C LYS A 3 -49.91 -12.50 -0.05
N ILE A 4 -49.98 -13.45 0.89
CA ILE A 4 -49.13 -13.45 2.10
C ILE A 4 -47.67 -13.77 1.75
N LYS A 5 -47.44 -14.68 0.78
CA LYS A 5 -46.08 -15.02 0.31
C LYS A 5 -45.38 -13.86 -0.38
N VAL A 6 -46.12 -13.06 -1.15
CA VAL A 6 -45.58 -11.87 -1.84
C VAL A 6 -45.21 -10.77 -0.84
N VAL A 7 -46.05 -10.51 0.16
CA VAL A 7 -45.75 -9.53 1.21
C VAL A 7 -44.53 -9.96 2.03
N PHE A 8 -44.40 -11.25 2.34
CA PHE A 8 -43.25 -11.77 3.06
C PHE A 8 -41.94 -11.68 2.25
N LEU A 9 -41.98 -11.94 0.94
CA LEU A 9 -40.83 -11.77 0.05
C LEU A 9 -40.41 -10.30 -0.08
N ILE A 10 -41.36 -9.38 -0.18
CA ILE A 10 -41.07 -7.93 -0.21
C ILE A 10 -40.43 -7.49 1.11
N TYR A 11 -40.93 -8.01 2.25
CA TYR A 11 -40.36 -7.71 3.54
C TYR A 11 -38.90 -8.20 3.66
N ILE A 12 -38.60 -9.42 3.24
CA ILE A 12 -37.23 -9.95 3.23
C ILE A 12 -36.32 -9.10 2.33
N ALA A 13 -36.79 -8.74 1.13
CA ALA A 13 -36.00 -7.90 0.21
C ALA A 13 -35.64 -6.54 0.83
N ILE A 14 -36.58 -5.91 1.55
CA ILE A 14 -36.33 -4.65 2.26
C ILE A 14 -35.28 -4.83 3.36
N GLN A 15 -35.33 -5.93 4.12
CA GLN A 15 -34.34 -6.20 5.17
C GLN A 15 -32.95 -6.46 4.61
N VAL A 16 -32.84 -7.20 3.51
CA VAL A 16 -31.56 -7.45 2.83
C VAL A 16 -30.95 -6.15 2.30
N VAL A 17 -31.75 -5.27 1.69
CA VAL A 17 -31.27 -3.95 1.21
C VAL A 17 -30.79 -3.08 2.37
N LYS A 18 -31.49 -3.07 3.50
CA LYS A 18 -31.05 -2.35 4.70
C LYS A 18 -29.72 -2.88 5.24
N MET A 19 -29.58 -4.20 5.33
CA MET A 19 -28.35 -4.84 5.80
C MET A 19 -27.17 -4.55 4.86
N LEU A 20 -27.38 -4.62 3.54
CA LEU A 20 -26.36 -4.27 2.55
C LEU A 20 -25.96 -2.80 2.63
N ASN A 21 -26.91 -1.89 2.85
CA ASN A 21 -26.61 -0.46 3.06
C ASN A 21 -25.79 -0.22 4.34
N GLU A 22 -26.06 -0.93 5.43
CA GLU A 22 -25.27 -0.83 6.65
C GLU A 22 -23.86 -1.38 6.47
N ILE A 23 -23.70 -2.52 5.79
CA ILE A 23 -22.38 -3.07 5.45
C ILE A 23 -21.61 -2.09 4.57
N LEU A 24 -22.25 -1.52 3.55
CA LEU A 24 -21.62 -0.54 2.67
C LEU A 24 -21.24 0.73 3.43
N ARG A 25 -22.09 1.20 4.35
CA ARG A 25 -21.79 2.33 5.24
C ARG A 25 -20.59 2.02 6.13
N ASN A 26 -20.55 0.86 6.78
CA ASN A 26 -19.45 0.47 7.66
C ASN A 26 -18.13 0.30 6.90
N ILE A 27 -18.18 -0.26 5.69
CA ILE A 27 -17.01 -0.34 4.80
C ILE A 27 -16.55 1.06 4.40
N THR A 28 -17.48 1.94 4.04
CA THR A 28 -17.18 3.33 3.65
C THR A 28 -16.60 4.11 4.83
N GLU A 29 -17.13 3.94 6.04
CA GLU A 29 -16.62 4.55 7.27
C GLU A 29 -15.26 3.96 7.65
N TYR A 30 -15.03 2.65 7.47
CA TYR A 30 -13.72 2.03 7.67
C TYR A 30 -12.68 2.59 6.70
N PHE A 31 -12.99 2.69 5.41
CA PHE A 31 -12.10 3.32 4.44
C PHE A 31 -11.95 4.83 4.68
N TYR A 32 -13.00 5.52 5.13
CA TYR A 32 -12.94 6.95 5.40
C TYR A 32 -12.11 7.24 6.66
N LYS A 33 -12.28 6.45 7.73
CA LYS A 33 -11.51 6.57 8.97
C LYS A 33 -10.07 6.12 8.77
N SER A 34 -9.86 5.01 8.06
CA SER A 34 -8.53 4.61 7.56
C SER A 34 -7.96 5.64 6.59
N SER A 35 -8.72 6.50 5.93
CA SER A 35 -8.17 7.60 5.13
C SER A 35 -7.98 8.89 5.94
N LEU A 36 -8.77 9.12 6.99
CA LEU A 36 -8.68 10.30 7.86
C LEU A 36 -7.49 10.20 8.81
N ASP A 37 -7.22 9.00 9.34
CA ASP A 37 -6.00 8.73 10.11
C ASP A 37 -4.74 8.88 9.22
N TYR A 38 -4.90 8.83 7.88
CA TYR A 38 -3.84 9.04 6.89
C TYR A 38 -3.71 10.48 6.40
N PHE A 39 -4.64 11.38 6.77
CA PHE A 39 -4.65 12.78 6.32
C PHE A 39 -4.71 13.75 7.49
N ASN A 40 -3.78 13.61 8.44
CA ASN A 40 -3.44 14.69 9.37
C ASN A 40 -2.20 15.45 8.89
N PHE A 41 -2.20 15.77 7.60
CA PHE A 41 -1.33 16.77 7.02
C PHE A 41 -2.12 18.08 7.04
N GLY A 42 -1.72 19.01 7.92
CA GLY A 42 -2.39 20.30 8.07
C GLY A 42 -2.58 21.01 6.73
N ASN A 43 -3.82 21.42 6.42
CA ASN A 43 -4.18 22.30 5.30
C ASN A 43 -3.55 21.98 3.92
N TYR A 44 -3.61 20.73 3.46
CA TYR A 44 -3.34 20.42 2.04
C TYR A 44 -4.64 20.17 1.29
N THR A 45 -4.90 20.93 0.23
CA THR A 45 -5.94 20.62 -0.75
C THR A 45 -5.43 19.64 -1.80
N ILE A 46 -5.85 18.39 -1.74
CA ILE A 46 -5.73 17.44 -2.86
C ILE A 46 -6.98 17.57 -3.74
N GLU A 47 -6.86 18.26 -4.88
CA GLU A 47 -7.92 18.26 -5.89
C GLU A 47 -7.93 16.93 -6.68
N ASN A 48 -8.57 15.89 -6.14
CA ASN A 48 -8.92 14.69 -6.92
C ASN A 48 -10.33 14.83 -7.52
N LYS A 49 -10.42 15.53 -8.66
CA LYS A 49 -11.71 15.91 -9.27
C LYS A 49 -12.36 14.88 -10.22
N LYS A 50 -11.86 13.63 -10.34
CA LYS A 50 -12.36 12.73 -11.41
C LYS A 50 -12.49 11.22 -11.13
N THR A 51 -12.43 10.78 -9.86
CA THR A 51 -12.41 9.33 -9.55
C THR A 51 -13.61 8.79 -8.77
N LYS A 52 -14.54 9.64 -8.29
CA LYS A 52 -15.67 9.17 -7.46
C LYS A 52 -16.80 8.46 -8.21
N MET A 53 -16.88 8.55 -9.54
CA MET A 53 -18.04 8.01 -10.28
C MET A 53 -17.84 6.61 -10.87
N LYS A 54 -16.59 6.11 -10.96
CA LYS A 54 -16.29 4.82 -11.62
C LYS A 54 -16.28 3.63 -10.65
N PHE A 55 -15.99 3.85 -9.37
CA PHE A 55 -15.85 2.75 -8.40
C PHE A 55 -17.19 2.08 -8.06
N THR A 56 -18.28 2.86 -8.01
CA THR A 56 -19.63 2.35 -7.74
C THR A 56 -20.13 1.38 -8.80
N TYR A 57 -19.74 1.59 -10.07
CA TYR A 57 -20.13 0.72 -11.19
C TYR A 57 -19.50 -0.69 -11.08
N TYR A 58 -18.26 -0.81 -10.63
CA TYR A 58 -17.59 -2.11 -10.47
C TYR A 58 -18.18 -2.93 -9.31
N ILE A 59 -18.59 -2.27 -8.23
CA ILE A 59 -19.24 -2.94 -7.08
C ILE A 59 -20.61 -3.50 -7.49
N ILE A 60 -21.40 -2.72 -8.24
CA ILE A 60 -22.72 -3.16 -8.73
C ILE A 60 -22.57 -4.29 -9.77
N LEU A 61 -21.57 -4.21 -10.65
CA LEU A 61 -21.30 -5.26 -11.65
C LEU A 61 -20.88 -6.58 -10.99
N GLY A 62 -20.04 -6.54 -9.94
CA GLY A 62 -19.65 -7.73 -9.18
C GLY A 62 -20.83 -8.44 -8.50
N LEU A 63 -21.77 -7.68 -7.93
CA LEU A 63 -22.96 -8.24 -7.27
C LEU A 63 -23.89 -8.99 -8.24
N ILE A 64 -23.96 -8.58 -9.51
CA ILE A 64 -24.81 -9.24 -10.52
C ILE A 64 -24.25 -10.62 -10.93
N PHE A 65 -22.92 -10.79 -10.95
CA PHE A 65 -22.30 -12.07 -11.31
C PHE A 65 -22.40 -13.13 -10.20
N PHE A 66 -22.45 -12.76 -8.92
CA PHE A 66 -22.65 -13.73 -7.82
C PHE A 66 -24.09 -14.26 -7.71
N SER A 67 -25.08 -13.55 -8.26
CA SER A 67 -26.48 -14.01 -8.29
C SER A 67 -26.79 -15.08 -9.36
N ALA A 68 -25.84 -15.42 -10.24
CA ALA A 68 -26.07 -16.39 -11.33
C ALA A 68 -25.68 -17.85 -11.00
N CYS A 69 -25.10 -18.12 -9.83
CA CYS A 69 -24.60 -19.46 -9.46
C CYS A 69 -25.30 -20.08 -8.24
N ILE A 70 -26.62 -19.92 -8.11
CA ILE A 70 -27.39 -20.70 -7.12
C ILE A 70 -28.67 -21.25 -7.78
N ASN A 71 -28.54 -22.43 -8.39
CA ASN A 71 -29.51 -23.53 -8.29
C ASN A 71 -29.20 -24.66 -9.28
N LYS A 72 -28.63 -25.76 -8.78
CA LYS A 72 -29.25 -27.10 -8.87
C LYS A 72 -28.41 -28.14 -8.14
N GLU A 73 -28.97 -28.60 -7.03
CA GLU A 73 -28.62 -29.82 -6.32
C GLU A 73 -29.26 -31.02 -7.05
N SER A 74 -28.55 -32.14 -7.19
CA SER A 74 -29.07 -33.51 -7.11
C SER A 74 -27.92 -34.54 -7.10
N GLU A 75 -28.00 -35.41 -6.10
CA GLU A 75 -27.17 -36.54 -5.65
C GLU A 75 -26.71 -37.59 -6.69
N VAL A 76 -25.62 -38.33 -6.38
CA VAL A 76 -25.56 -39.82 -6.17
C VAL A 76 -24.19 -40.46 -6.52
N LYS A 77 -23.57 -41.06 -5.47
CA LYS A 77 -22.72 -42.28 -5.35
C LYS A 77 -21.33 -42.47 -6.03
N THR A 78 -20.34 -42.64 -5.14
CA THR A 78 -19.39 -43.78 -4.99
C THR A 78 -18.43 -44.13 -6.15
N LYS A 79 -17.12 -43.90 -5.93
CA LYS A 79 -16.06 -44.96 -5.85
C LYS A 79 -14.68 -44.37 -5.49
N GLN A 80 -13.94 -45.15 -4.70
CA GLN A 80 -12.51 -45.01 -4.39
C GLN A 80 -11.67 -45.00 -5.68
N ASP A 81 -10.59 -44.23 -5.70
CA ASP A 81 -9.26 -44.82 -5.91
C ASP A 81 -8.15 -43.90 -5.37
N GLU A 82 -7.18 -44.53 -4.71
CA GLU A 82 -5.95 -43.94 -4.21
C GLU A 82 -5.01 -43.62 -5.38
N THR A 83 -4.44 -42.40 -5.41
CA THR A 83 -3.08 -42.22 -5.93
C THR A 83 -2.36 -41.16 -5.11
N LYS A 84 -1.42 -41.63 -4.29
CA LYS A 84 -0.34 -40.83 -3.72
C LYS A 84 0.52 -40.30 -4.87
N GLU A 85 0.73 -39.00 -4.91
CA GLU A 85 1.94 -38.45 -5.53
C GLU A 85 2.55 -37.42 -4.58
N LYS A 86 3.69 -37.80 -4.01
CA LYS A 86 4.61 -36.92 -3.30
C LYS A 86 5.22 -35.98 -4.32
N ILE A 87 5.02 -34.67 -4.17
CA ILE A 87 5.96 -33.69 -4.69
C ILE A 87 6.39 -32.82 -3.53
N SER A 88 7.69 -32.95 -3.26
CA SER A 88 8.50 -32.19 -2.31
C SER A 88 8.47 -30.71 -2.69
N GLU A 89 7.71 -29.90 -1.96
CA GLU A 89 7.95 -28.45 -1.93
C GLU A 89 9.10 -28.19 -0.97
N GLN A 90 10.24 -27.93 -1.60
CA GLN A 90 11.45 -27.46 -0.98
C GLN A 90 11.16 -26.09 -0.36
N ASP A 91 11.33 -26.07 0.94
CA ASP A 91 11.20 -24.96 1.87
C ASP A 91 12.05 -23.75 1.41
N ASN A 92 11.45 -22.87 0.62
CA ASN A 92 11.88 -21.48 0.49
C ASN A 92 10.85 -20.63 1.23
N THR A 93 10.72 -20.86 2.54
CA THR A 93 10.07 -19.90 3.42
C THR A 93 10.97 -18.66 3.48
N ILE A 94 10.79 -17.76 2.50
CA ILE A 94 11.27 -16.38 2.59
C ILE A 94 10.46 -15.78 3.74
N THR A 95 11.05 -15.77 4.93
CA THR A 95 10.45 -15.12 6.09
C THR A 95 10.39 -13.63 5.81
N THR A 96 9.23 -13.15 5.35
CA THR A 96 8.95 -11.72 5.20
C THR A 96 8.80 -11.12 6.59
N THR A 97 9.92 -10.77 7.22
CA THR A 97 9.90 -10.09 8.51
C THR A 97 9.60 -8.62 8.25
N SER A 98 8.35 -8.20 8.52
CA SER A 98 8.03 -6.80 8.76
C SER A 98 8.92 -6.29 9.90
N ASN A 99 9.91 -5.46 9.57
CA ASN A 99 10.76 -4.81 10.57
C ASN A 99 10.14 -3.46 10.94
N PRO A 100 9.52 -3.31 12.12
CA PRO A 100 8.81 -2.08 12.48
C PRO A 100 9.73 -0.86 12.63
N LYS A 101 11.07 -1.06 12.66
CA LYS A 101 12.00 0.08 12.75
C LYS A 101 12.10 0.88 11.46
N ILE A 102 11.86 0.25 10.30
CA ILE A 102 11.96 0.96 9.02
C ILE A 102 10.68 1.75 8.69
N THR A 103 9.54 1.40 9.30
CA THR A 103 8.20 1.92 8.97
C THR A 103 7.97 3.32 9.51
N HIS A 104 8.68 4.29 8.94
CA HIS A 104 8.65 5.69 9.29
C HIS A 104 8.84 6.58 8.05
N GLN A 105 8.75 7.90 8.25
CA GLN A 105 9.19 8.89 7.29
C GLN A 105 10.69 9.17 7.49
N TRP A 106 11.44 9.09 6.40
CA TRP A 106 12.89 9.23 6.36
C TRP A 106 13.26 10.35 5.40
N ILE A 107 14.04 11.31 5.87
CA ILE A 107 14.53 12.44 5.08
C ILE A 107 15.96 12.11 4.63
N LEU A 108 16.22 12.12 3.32
CA LEU A 108 17.56 11.94 2.79
C LEU A 108 18.42 13.15 3.20
N ILE A 109 19.53 12.91 3.91
CA ILE A 109 20.43 13.96 4.39
C ILE A 109 21.73 14.02 3.60
N SER A 110 22.21 12.89 3.10
CA SER A 110 23.39 12.84 2.25
C SER A 110 23.40 11.63 1.34
N ARG A 111 24.13 11.79 0.24
CA ARG A 111 24.50 10.72 -0.69
C ARG A 111 26.00 10.75 -0.90
N THR A 112 26.64 9.64 -0.59
CA THR A 112 28.09 9.52 -0.62
C THR A 112 28.45 8.30 -1.46
N ASN A 113 29.53 8.34 -2.24
CA ASN A 113 30.02 7.14 -2.90
C ASN A 113 30.67 6.17 -1.88
N THR A 114 30.90 4.91 -2.25
CA THR A 114 31.39 3.91 -1.29
C THR A 114 32.82 4.17 -0.79
N GLU A 115 33.63 4.87 -1.58
CA GLU A 115 34.97 5.34 -1.18
C GLU A 115 34.94 6.55 -0.22
N LYS A 116 33.77 7.20 -0.07
CA LYS A 116 33.52 8.35 0.80
C LYS A 116 34.29 9.63 0.44
N ASP A 117 34.80 9.75 -0.78
CA ASP A 117 35.51 10.94 -1.26
C ASP A 117 34.56 11.98 -1.91
N LYS A 118 33.36 11.56 -2.36
CA LYS A 118 32.35 12.44 -2.96
C LYS A 118 31.04 12.34 -2.20
N THR A 119 30.60 13.48 -1.67
CA THR A 119 29.36 13.59 -0.90
C THR A 119 28.51 14.75 -1.40
N VAL A 120 27.21 14.49 -1.58
CA VAL A 120 26.17 15.48 -1.81
C VAL A 120 25.33 15.58 -0.54
N MET A 121 25.16 16.79 0.00
CA MET A 121 24.33 17.07 1.16
C MET A 121 22.96 17.59 0.73
N PHE A 122 21.92 17.18 1.44
CA PHE A 122 20.53 17.61 1.21
C PHE A 122 20.02 18.39 2.44
N ASN A 123 19.07 19.30 2.22
CA ASN A 123 18.41 19.99 3.33
C ASN A 123 17.43 19.04 4.04
N THR A 124 17.25 19.26 5.35
CA THR A 124 16.28 18.53 6.18
C THR A 124 14.91 19.21 6.24
N THR A 125 14.82 20.49 5.86
CA THR A 125 13.56 21.24 5.78
C THR A 125 13.04 21.27 4.34
N ALA A 126 13.42 22.25 3.53
CA ALA A 126 13.07 22.36 2.11
C ALA A 126 14.21 22.99 1.29
N PRO A 127 14.41 22.60 0.02
CA PRO A 127 13.86 21.39 -0.59
C PRO A 127 14.49 20.13 0.03
N SER A 128 13.70 19.08 0.25
CA SER A 128 14.17 17.81 0.81
C SER A 128 13.56 16.62 0.09
N ILE A 129 14.21 15.45 0.20
CA ILE A 129 13.70 14.20 -0.36
C ILE A 129 13.23 13.32 0.80
N ILE A 130 11.96 12.93 0.79
CA ILE A 130 11.33 12.17 1.87
C ILE A 130 10.89 10.82 1.31
N THR A 131 11.26 9.74 1.99
CA THR A 131 10.77 8.38 1.74
C THR A 131 9.96 7.91 2.94
N GLN A 132 8.71 7.52 2.71
CA GLN A 132 7.83 6.92 3.70
C GLN A 132 7.74 5.42 3.46
N PHE A 133 8.07 4.62 4.48
CA PHE A 133 7.80 3.18 4.49
C PHE A 133 6.61 2.89 5.41
N GLU A 134 5.64 2.12 4.90
CA GLU A 134 4.43 1.73 5.62
C GLU A 134 4.49 0.27 6.06
N GLU A 135 3.82 -0.06 7.17
CA GLU A 135 3.77 -1.42 7.75
C GLU A 135 3.18 -2.48 6.81
N ASN A 136 2.34 -2.05 5.85
CA ASN A 136 1.73 -2.91 4.85
C ASN A 136 2.69 -3.31 3.70
N GLY A 137 3.96 -2.89 3.76
CA GLY A 137 4.93 -3.15 2.70
C GLY A 137 4.91 -2.11 1.56
N PHE A 138 4.12 -1.04 1.66
CA PHE A 138 4.12 0.04 0.67
C PHE A 138 5.17 1.11 1.01
N PHE A 139 5.77 1.73 -0.01
CA PHE A 139 6.58 2.93 0.17
C PHE A 139 6.23 4.01 -0.85
N SER A 140 6.54 5.25 -0.47
CA SER A 140 6.44 6.40 -1.36
C SER A 140 7.59 7.38 -1.12
N THR A 141 8.12 7.96 -2.20
CA THR A 141 9.19 8.96 -2.18
C THR A 141 8.72 10.26 -2.83
N PHE A 142 9.00 11.39 -2.20
CA PHE A 142 8.59 12.72 -2.64
C PHE A 142 9.73 13.73 -2.58
N ASP A 143 9.69 14.73 -3.45
CA ASP A 143 10.37 16.00 -3.23
C ASP A 143 9.43 16.91 -2.41
N TYR A 144 9.90 17.38 -1.26
CA TYR A 144 9.22 18.39 -0.45
C TYR A 144 9.82 19.76 -0.75
N ILE A 145 8.99 20.66 -1.25
CA ILE A 145 9.40 21.97 -1.78
C ILE A 145 8.59 23.05 -1.08
N GLU A 146 9.27 24.09 -0.62
CA GLU A 146 8.64 25.33 -0.15
C GLU A 146 8.57 26.33 -1.29
N ILE A 147 7.38 26.89 -1.49
CA ILE A 147 7.08 27.92 -2.49
C ILE A 147 6.74 29.18 -1.70
N GLU A 148 7.70 30.10 -1.65
CA GLU A 148 7.52 31.44 -1.13
C GLU A 148 6.65 32.25 -2.09
N ASN A 149 5.56 32.84 -1.57
CA ASN A 149 4.79 33.87 -2.24
C ASN A 149 4.89 35.15 -1.41
N ASP A 150 4.61 36.30 -2.04
CA ASP A 150 4.78 37.64 -1.45
C ASP A 150 4.21 37.78 -0.02
N ASP A 151 3.13 37.07 0.31
CA ASP A 151 2.46 37.13 1.61
C ASP A 151 2.40 35.80 2.38
N ASN A 152 2.89 34.67 1.82
CA ASN A 152 2.80 33.37 2.49
C ASN A 152 3.75 32.30 1.92
N THR A 153 4.23 31.40 2.77
CA THR A 153 4.93 30.19 2.37
C THR A 153 3.93 29.05 2.17
N SER A 154 3.92 28.47 0.98
CA SER A 154 3.15 27.25 0.67
C SER A 154 4.08 26.07 0.51
N GLN A 155 3.57 24.85 0.75
CA GLN A 155 4.35 23.62 0.67
C GLN A 155 3.77 22.72 -0.40
N LYS A 156 4.65 22.08 -1.18
CA LYS A 156 4.29 21.15 -2.24
C LYS A 156 5.06 19.85 -2.07
N LEU A 157 4.35 18.73 -2.17
CA LEU A 157 4.93 17.40 -2.30
C LEU A 157 4.84 16.97 -3.76
N GLU A 158 5.98 16.77 -4.41
CA GLU A 158 6.05 16.23 -5.77
C GLU A 158 6.41 14.74 -5.70
N PRO A 159 5.57 13.84 -6.24
CA PRO A 159 5.84 12.40 -6.19
C PRO A 159 7.03 12.04 -7.09
N ARG A 160 7.97 11.27 -6.56
CA ARG A 160 9.11 10.71 -7.31
C ARG A 160 8.91 9.26 -7.71
N SER A 161 8.59 8.42 -6.73
CA SER A 161 8.40 6.99 -6.95
C SER A 161 7.58 6.38 -5.82
N SER A 162 6.96 5.24 -6.09
CA SER A 162 6.25 4.46 -5.07
C SER A 162 6.26 2.99 -5.46
N GLY A 163 5.93 2.13 -4.52
CA GLY A 163 5.97 0.70 -4.77
C GLY A 163 5.89 -0.15 -3.53
N GLN A 164 6.40 -1.36 -3.62
CA GLN A 164 6.46 -2.32 -2.52
C GLN A 164 7.89 -2.44 -1.99
N TRP A 165 8.04 -2.62 -0.68
CA TRP A 165 9.32 -2.88 -0.03
C TRP A 165 9.26 -4.15 0.81
N GLU A 166 10.41 -4.77 0.97
CA GLU A 166 10.61 -5.94 1.81
C GLU A 166 12.06 -5.96 2.33
N ILE A 167 12.29 -6.60 3.47
CA ILE A 167 13.64 -6.86 3.98
C ILE A 167 13.91 -8.37 3.92
N HIS A 168 14.99 -8.76 3.27
CA HIS A 168 15.48 -10.13 3.18
C HIS A 168 16.71 -10.29 4.08
N ASN A 169 16.87 -11.48 4.67
CA ASN A 169 18.05 -11.87 5.44
C ASN A 169 18.50 -10.83 6.50
N ASP A 170 17.52 -10.13 7.09
CA ASP A 170 17.67 -9.06 8.10
C ASP A 170 18.46 -7.80 7.69
N ASN A 171 19.05 -7.74 6.49
CA ASN A 171 19.91 -6.62 6.08
C ASN A 171 19.80 -6.21 4.61
N GLU A 172 18.98 -6.87 3.80
CA GLU A 172 18.78 -6.51 2.41
C GLU A 172 17.41 -5.86 2.23
N LEU A 173 17.37 -4.55 1.98
CA LEU A 173 16.16 -3.84 1.61
C LEU A 173 15.94 -3.94 0.10
N VAL A 174 14.82 -4.53 -0.31
CA VAL A 174 14.41 -4.60 -1.71
C VAL A 174 13.22 -3.66 -1.92
N MET A 175 13.35 -2.75 -2.88
CA MET A 175 12.29 -1.80 -3.27
C MET A 175 11.87 -2.07 -4.72
N ARG A 176 10.61 -2.48 -4.90
CA ARG A 176 9.99 -2.73 -6.20
C ARG A 176 9.14 -1.53 -6.60
N HIS A 177 9.64 -0.74 -7.53
CA HIS A 177 8.98 0.48 -7.99
C HIS A 177 7.90 0.17 -9.02
N ASN A 178 6.73 0.80 -8.84
CA ASN A 178 5.63 0.75 -9.81
C ASN A 178 5.80 1.90 -10.81
N LEU A 179 6.19 1.58 -12.05
CA LEU A 179 6.13 2.51 -13.18
C LEU A 179 4.98 2.09 -14.10
N SER A 180 4.50 3.01 -14.94
CA SER A 180 3.35 2.76 -15.83
C SER A 180 3.55 1.55 -16.74
N ASP A 181 4.79 1.29 -17.17
CA ASP A 181 5.12 0.31 -18.19
C ASP A 181 6.27 -0.64 -17.79
N SER A 182 6.74 -0.57 -16.54
CA SER A 182 7.83 -1.41 -16.05
C SER A 182 7.83 -1.57 -14.53
N ALA A 183 8.45 -2.65 -14.06
CA ALA A 183 8.81 -2.81 -12.66
C ALA A 183 10.34 -2.70 -12.56
N ILE A 184 10.80 -1.76 -11.73
CA ILE A 184 12.23 -1.63 -11.41
C ILE A 184 12.43 -2.13 -9.99
N ASN A 185 13.34 -3.08 -9.81
CA ASN A 185 13.73 -3.55 -8.49
C ASN A 185 15.09 -2.94 -8.15
N ASN A 186 15.17 -2.27 -7.00
CA ASN A 186 16.42 -1.82 -6.43
C ASN A 186 16.68 -2.61 -5.14
N SER A 187 17.87 -3.21 -5.04
CA SER A 187 18.34 -3.84 -3.79
C SER A 187 19.33 -2.91 -3.09
N TYR A 188 19.27 -2.90 -1.77
CA TYR A 188 20.14 -2.14 -0.89
C TYR A 188 20.58 -2.96 0.31
N ILE A 189 21.84 -2.80 0.72
CA ILE A 189 22.37 -3.32 1.98
C ILE A 189 22.12 -2.28 3.08
N ILE A 190 21.40 -2.65 4.12
CA ILE A 190 21.18 -1.86 5.32
C ILE A 190 22.47 -1.89 6.15
N LEU A 191 23.16 -0.75 6.22
CA LEU A 191 24.36 -0.57 7.02
C LEU A 191 24.03 -0.17 8.46
N GLU A 192 22.96 0.62 8.64
CA GLU A 192 22.47 1.05 9.94
C GLU A 192 20.96 1.27 9.88
N LEU A 193 20.23 0.79 10.90
CA LEU A 193 18.81 1.05 11.11
C LEU A 193 18.53 1.13 12.61
N ASN A 194 18.24 2.34 13.10
CA ASN A 194 17.86 2.59 14.48
C ASN A 194 16.73 3.63 14.55
N ASP A 195 16.42 4.13 15.74
CA ASP A 195 15.28 5.04 15.95
C ASP A 195 15.48 6.43 15.34
N GLU A 196 16.70 6.76 14.88
CA GLU A 196 17.06 8.08 14.35
C GLU A 196 17.56 8.03 12.91
N ASN A 197 18.30 6.99 12.53
CA ASN A 197 19.05 6.92 11.28
C ASN A 197 18.75 5.64 10.51
N LEU A 198 18.72 5.79 9.18
CA LEU A 198 18.70 4.70 8.20
C LEU A 198 19.83 4.96 7.22
N ILE A 199 20.79 4.04 7.13
CA ILE A 199 21.92 4.12 6.20
C ILE A 199 21.86 2.90 5.29
N ILE A 200 21.72 3.14 4.00
CA ILE A 200 21.59 2.09 2.98
C ILE A 200 22.62 2.26 1.87
N LYS A 201 23.27 1.17 1.49
CA LYS A 201 24.16 1.11 0.33
C LYS A 201 23.40 0.46 -0.83
N ASN A 202 23.40 1.09 -1.99
CA ASN A 202 22.83 0.48 -3.19
C ASN A 202 23.68 -0.73 -3.62
N SER A 203 23.03 -1.86 -3.91
CA SER A 203 23.73 -3.11 -4.25
C SER A 203 24.37 -3.09 -5.64
N GLU A 204 23.85 -2.28 -6.57
CA GLU A 204 24.29 -2.21 -7.98
C GLU A 204 25.10 -0.96 -8.30
N LYS A 205 25.00 0.08 -7.47
CA LYS A 205 25.62 1.39 -7.68
C LYS A 205 26.59 1.72 -6.57
N ASP A 206 27.64 2.46 -6.93
CA ASP A 206 28.60 3.02 -5.99
C ASP A 206 27.99 4.18 -5.20
N MET A 207 27.07 3.87 -4.27
CA MET A 207 26.23 4.86 -3.61
C MET A 207 25.76 4.40 -2.24
N ILE A 208 25.92 5.27 -1.25
CA ILE A 208 25.44 5.14 0.13
C ILE A 208 24.54 6.35 0.40
N ASP A 209 23.29 6.07 0.73
CA ASP A 209 22.31 7.08 1.12
C ASP A 209 22.14 7.05 2.64
N THR A 210 22.23 8.22 3.25
CA THR A 210 22.01 8.42 4.68
C THR A 210 20.70 9.17 4.87
N TYR A 211 19.83 8.64 5.70
CA TYR A 211 18.54 9.22 6.04
C TYR A 211 18.42 9.48 7.53
N LYS A 212 17.65 10.49 7.88
CA LYS A 212 17.23 10.79 9.24
C LYS A 212 15.72 10.63 9.38
N LYS A 213 15.26 10.02 10.47
CA LYS A 213 13.84 9.90 10.78
C LYS A 213 13.23 11.29 10.94
N ARG A 214 12.08 11.51 10.30
CA ARG A 214 11.27 12.71 10.48
C ARG A 214 10.48 12.56 11.78
N ASN A 215 10.66 13.52 12.68
CA ASN A 215 9.93 13.61 13.95
C ASN A 215 8.48 14.04 13.74
#